data_AF-A0A0P7YCA7-F1
#
_entry.id   AF-A0A0P7YCA7-F1
#
_cell.length_a   1.000
_cell.length_b   1.000
_cell.length_c   1.000
_cell.angle_alpha   90.00
_cell.angle_beta   90.00
_cell.angle_gamma   90.00
#
_symmetry.space_group_name_H-M   'P 1'
#
loop_
_entity.id
_entity.type
_entity.pdbx_description
1 polymer ?
#
loop_
_entity_poly.entity_id
_entity_poly.type
_entity_poly.pdbx_seq_one_letter_code
_entity_poly.pdbx_strand_id
1 'polypeptide(L)' 'MTEAELDEILTVHWPRVLRRAMADGSDDWAKGFAKSIARHGKRPGWRPTVKQAQIMRRMVSELGTAPEEQMELIER' A
#
# COMPACT_ATOMS: atom_id res chain seq x y z
N MET A 1 -5.37 -14.19 4.35
CA MET A 1 -4.35 -13.79 3.36
C MET A 1 -3.37 -14.93 3.27
N THR A 2 -3.06 -15.41 2.07
CA THR A 2 -2.04 -16.45 1.91
C THR A 2 -0.64 -15.83 2.06
N GLU A 3 0.39 -16.65 2.22
CA GLU A 3 1.77 -16.15 2.32
C GLU A 3 2.22 -15.52 1.00
N ALA A 4 1.91 -16.16 -0.13
CA ALA A 4 2.20 -15.64 -1.46
C ALA A 4 1.51 -14.29 -1.71
N GLU A 5 0.24 -14.17 -1.33
CA GLU A 5 -0.50 -12.91 -1.46
C GLU A 5 0.10 -11.80 -0.57
N LEU A 6 0.52 -12.15 0.65
CA LEU A 6 1.18 -11.18 1.53
C LEU A 6 2.52 -10.71 0.95
N ASP A 7 3.31 -11.63 0.41
CA ASP A 7 4.60 -11.31 -0.22
C ASP A 7 4.41 -10.41 -1.43
N GLU A 8 3.49 -10.74 -2.33
CA GLU A 8 3.13 -9.93 -3.48
C GLU A 8 2.66 -8.52 -3.06
N ILE A 9 1.75 -8.43 -2.09
CA ILE A 9 1.29 -7.14 -1.58
C ILE A 9 2.46 -6.34 -1.03
N LEU A 10 3.30 -6.90 -0.17
CA LEU A 10 4.39 -6.16 0.49
C LEU A 10 5.50 -5.73 -0.48
N THR A 11 5.84 -6.58 -1.45
CA THR A 11 6.98 -6.36 -2.35
C THR A 11 6.59 -5.53 -3.57
N VAL A 12 5.43 -5.81 -4.18
CA VAL A 12 5.02 -5.20 -5.45
C VAL A 12 4.11 -4.00 -5.22
N HIS A 13 3.08 -4.14 -4.38
CA HIS A 13 2.00 -3.15 -4.31
C HIS A 13 2.18 -2.11 -3.19
N TRP A 14 2.67 -2.53 -2.03
CA TRP A 14 2.75 -1.68 -0.84
C TRP A 14 3.62 -0.42 -1.03
N PRO A 15 4.73 -0.45 -1.79
CA PRO A 15 5.47 0.78 -2.11
C PRO A 15 4.61 1.82 -2.83
N ARG A 16 3.69 1.41 -3.71
CA ARG A 16 2.75 2.31 -4.40
C ARG A 16 1.66 2.82 -3.45
N VAL A 17 1.09 1.93 -2.63
CA VAL A 17 0.11 2.30 -1.58
C VAL A 17 0.71 3.37 -0.66
N LEU A 18 1.94 3.17 -0.19
CA LEU A 18 2.60 4.11 0.70
C LEU A 18 2.85 5.45 0.02
N ARG A 19 3.33 5.49 -1.23
CA ARG A 19 3.52 6.73 -1.97
C ARG A 19 2.20 7.48 -2.14
N ARG A 20 1.13 6.80 -2.57
CA ARG A 20 -0.19 7.40 -2.77
C ARG A 20 -0.76 7.97 -1.47
N ALA A 21 -0.73 7.19 -0.39
CA ALA A 21 -1.23 7.64 0.92
C ALA A 21 -0.48 8.90 1.42
N MET A 22 0.81 9.03 1.10
CA MET A 22 1.59 10.20 1.46
C MET A 22 1.32 11.42 0.57
N ALA A 23 0.99 11.21 -0.71
CA ALA A 23 0.72 12.27 -1.68
C ALA A 23 -0.68 12.91 -1.49
N ASP A 24 -1.70 12.12 -1.15
CA ASP A 24 -3.10 12.57 -1.07
C ASP A 24 -3.35 13.59 0.06
N GLY A 25 -2.42 13.72 1.02
CA GLY A 25 -2.36 14.80 2.02
C GLY A 25 -3.50 14.84 3.05
N SER A 26 -4.66 14.27 2.76
CA SER A 26 -5.94 14.51 3.44
C SER A 26 -6.34 13.42 4.44
N ASP A 27 -5.79 12.20 4.34
CA ASP A 27 -6.12 11.09 5.25
C ASP A 27 -4.92 10.66 6.10
N ASP A 28 -4.82 11.21 7.31
CA ASP A 28 -3.78 10.88 8.27
C ASP A 28 -3.91 9.45 8.82
N TRP A 29 -5.11 8.89 8.85
CA TRP A 29 -5.32 7.50 9.25
C TRP A 29 -4.72 6.55 8.21
N ALA A 30 -4.97 6.79 6.92
CA ALA A 30 -4.41 5.99 5.83
C ALA A 30 -2.88 6.06 5.81
N LYS A 31 -2.29 7.25 6.01
CA LYS A 31 -0.83 7.43 6.16
C LYS A 31 -0.29 6.60 7.33
N GLY A 32 -0.93 6.68 8.49
CA GLY A 32 -0.54 5.95 9.69
C GLY A 32 -0.61 4.44 9.47
N PHE A 33 -1.70 3.96 8.89
CA PHE A 33 -1.90 2.55 8.57
C PHE A 33 -0.85 2.05 7.58
N ALA A 34 -0.65 2.74 6.46
CA ALA A 34 0.33 2.39 5.43
C ALA A 34 1.75 2.27 6.00
N LYS A 35 2.17 3.25 6.81
CA LYS A 35 3.46 3.24 7.51
C LYS A 35 3.58 2.09 8.50
N SER A 36 2.51 1.79 9.25
CA SER A 36 2.53 0.73 10.24
C SER A 36 2.78 -0.63 9.61
N ILE A 37 2.13 -0.93 8.48
CA ILE A 37 2.33 -2.19 7.75
C ILE A 37 3.72 -2.21 7.11
N ALA A 38 4.18 -1.10 6.52
CA ALA A 38 5.53 -1.04 5.95
C ALA A 38 6.63 -1.28 7.00
N ARG A 39 6.40 -0.87 8.26
CA ARG A 39 7.30 -1.14 9.37
C ARG A 39 7.21 -2.58 9.86
N HIS A 40 6.01 -3.10 10.06
CA HIS A 40 5.82 -4.46 10.58
C HIS A 40 6.18 -5.53 9.56
N GLY A 41 5.91 -5.31 8.27
CA GLY A 41 6.19 -6.24 7.16
C GLY A 41 7.68 -6.55 6.96
N LYS A 42 8.58 -5.74 7.52
CA LYS A 42 10.03 -6.02 7.53
C LYS A 42 10.44 -7.07 8.56
N ARG A 43 9.56 -7.42 9.51
CA ARG A 43 9.87 -8.36 10.58
C ARG A 43 9.67 -9.79 10.09
N PRO A 44 10.68 -10.67 10.24
CA PRO A 44 10.51 -12.09 9.93
C PRO A 44 9.32 -12.69 10.68
N GLY A 45 8.50 -13.48 9.99
CA GLY A 45 7.35 -14.17 10.57
C GLY A 45 6.15 -13.27 10.92
N TRP A 46 6.22 -11.96 10.69
CA TRP A 46 5.04 -11.12 10.88
C TRP A 46 3.92 -11.50 9.90
N ARG A 47 2.68 -11.44 10.39
CA ARG A 47 1.46 -11.63 9.62
C ARG A 47 0.45 -10.57 10.03
N PRO A 48 -0.31 -9.98 9.08
CA PRO A 48 -1.38 -9.06 9.42
C PRO A 48 -2.52 -9.81 10.11
N THR A 49 -3.26 -9.09 10.96
CA THR A 49 -4.56 -9.57 11.45
C THR A 49 -5.57 -9.67 10.30
N VAL A 50 -6.68 -10.39 10.51
CA VAL A 50 -7.75 -10.50 9.50
C VAL A 50 -8.26 -9.13 9.05
N LYS A 51 -8.44 -8.21 10.00
CA LYS A 51 -8.88 -6.83 9.71
C LYS A 51 -7.82 -6.05 8.93
N GLN A 52 -6.55 -6.15 9.33
CA GLN A 52 -5.45 -5.53 8.57
C GLN A 52 -5.39 -6.06 7.15
N ALA A 53 -5.56 -7.37 6.95
CA ALA A 53 -5.56 -7.99 5.64
C ALA A 53 -6.68 -7.46 4.72
N GLN A 54 -7.89 -7.28 5.26
CA GLN A 54 -9.00 -6.69 4.52
C GLN A 54 -8.69 -5.25 4.08
N ILE A 55 -8.14 -4.45 4.99
CA ILE A 55 -7.75 -3.06 4.69
C ILE A 55 -6.63 -3.02 3.65
N MET A 56 -5.60 -3.87 3.80
CA MET A 56 -4.49 -3.96 2.84
C MET A 56 -5.02 -4.23 1.43
N ARG A 57 -5.91 -5.22 1.26
CA ARG A 57 -6.52 -5.55 -0.03
C ARG A 57 -7.32 -4.38 -0.61
N ARG A 58 -8.08 -3.70 0.24
CA ARG A 58 -8.85 -2.51 -0.17
C ARG A 58 -7.92 -1.40 -0.69
N MET A 59 -6.88 -1.06 0.06
CA MET A 59 -5.92 -0.03 -0.36
C MET A 59 -5.19 -0.41 -1.67
N VAL A 60 -4.91 -1.70 -1.89
CA VAL A 60 -4.34 -2.17 -3.16
C VAL A 60 -5.36 -2.06 -4.29
N SER A 61 -6.61 -2.44 -4.08
CA SER A 61 -7.68 -2.30 -5.08
C SER A 61 -7.91 -0.84 -5.49
N GLU A 62 -7.80 0.09 -4.54
CA GLU A 62 -7.98 1.52 -4.78
C GLU A 62 -6.85 2.13 -5.64
N LEU A 63 -5.68 1.48 -5.74
CA LEU A 63 -4.61 1.91 -6.65
C LEU A 63 -5.00 1.85 -8.13
N GLY A 64 -5.88 0.91 -8.52
CA GLY A 64 -6.33 0.75 -9.91
C GLY A 64 -7.53 1.61 -10.29
N THR A 65 -8.16 2.28 -9.31
CA THR A 65 -9.35 3.10 -9.52
C THR A 65 -9.05 4.60 -9.48
N ALA A 66 -7.84 4.99 -9.08
CA ALA A 66 -7.40 6.38 -9.16
C ALA A 66 -7.11 6.74 -10.62
N PRO A 67 -7.56 7.91 -11.13
CA PRO A 67 -7.10 8.42 -12.40
C PRO A 67 -5.56 8.45 -12.35
N GLU A 68 -4.89 7.80 -13.30
CA GLU A 68 -3.45 7.95 -13.44
C GLU A 68 -3.18 9.46 -13.56
N GLU A 69 -2.58 10.07 -12.54
CA GLU A 69 -1.96 11.38 -12.70
C GLU A 69 -0.98 11.21 -13.85
N GLN A 70 -1.33 11.78 -15.00
CA GLN A 70 -0.54 11.76 -16.22
C GLN A 70 0.86 12.24 -15.81
N MET A 71 1.79 11.30 -15.68
CA MET A 71 3.19 11.65 -15.50
C MET A 71 3.58 12.35 -16.81
N GLU A 72 3.71 13.68 -16.78
CA GLU A 72 4.28 14.41 -17.91
C GLU A 72 5.69 13.87 -18.15
N LEU A 73 5.80 13.01 -19.16
CA LEU A 73 7.05 12.50 -19.67
C LEU A 73 7.74 13.68 -20.37
N ILE A 74 8.60 14.40 -19.63
CA ILE A 74 9.43 15.45 -20.23
C ILE A 74 10.57 14.76 -20.97
N GLU A 75 10.35 14.37 -22.21
CA GLU A 75 11.44 14.07 -23.15
C GLU A 75 12.10 15.39 -23.58
N ARG A 76 13.43 15.46 -23.48
CA ARG A 76 14.26 16.60 -23.90
C ARG A 76 14.89 16.34 -25.26
#